data_AF-A0A524E1G6-F1
#
_entry.id   AF-A0A524E1G6-F1
#
_cell.length_a   1.000
_cell.length_b   1.000
_cell.length_c   1.000
_cell.angle_alpha   90.00
_cell.angle_beta   90.00
_cell.angle_gamma   90.00
#
_symmetry.space_group_name_H-M   'P 1'
#
loop_
_entity.id
_entity.type
_entity.pdbx_description
1 polymer ?
#
loop_
_entity_poly.entity_id
_entity_poly.type
_entity_poly.pdbx_seq_one_letter_code
_entity_poly.pdbx_strand_id
1 'polypeptide(L)'
;MDEEGFRRFMKKQRRSQGTMDNCVDFTQAFEEFLNTNFDRIDLNKAQPEHLDAFLEWGKTKFGSMNSYLWAISRYYEFTGNNTMRRYANQIRNQKIEKRRLKRPSILLKEVEGIKSEYIGTLEKIGISNTAQLIIAGKTHNSRLALSGETGIPFDVIEVLVRLADLCRISDIKGKRVRLLFDTGFDTIEKIAVQDPKEMRDQIININRVEKITTRHPTLTETKFWVEQAKKLPKLVEY
;
A
#
# COMPACT_ATOMS: atom_id res chain seq x y z
N MET A 1 19.36 -0.94 -26.18
CA MET A 1 19.58 -0.13 -24.95
C MET A 1 21.07 -0.11 -24.62
N ASP A 2 21.58 0.90 -23.89
CA ASP A 2 22.95 0.83 -23.30
C ASP A 2 22.93 -0.06 -22.05
N GLU A 3 23.10 -1.36 -22.25
CA GLU A 3 23.04 -2.35 -21.17
C GLU A 3 24.15 -2.15 -20.13
N GLU A 4 25.39 -1.97 -20.55
CA GLU A 4 26.51 -1.81 -19.62
C GLU A 4 26.37 -0.54 -18.78
N GLY A 5 26.03 0.58 -19.41
CA GLY A 5 25.78 1.84 -18.71
C GLY A 5 24.64 1.70 -17.70
N PHE A 6 23.55 1.03 -18.10
CA PHE A 6 22.41 0.82 -17.23
C PHE A 6 22.73 -0.10 -16.04
N ARG A 7 23.49 -1.18 -16.25
CA ARG A 7 23.99 -2.05 -15.18
C ARG A 7 24.89 -1.30 -14.20
N ARG A 8 25.82 -0.47 -14.70
CA ARG A 8 26.66 0.39 -13.86
C ARG A 8 25.81 1.36 -13.03
N PHE A 9 24.79 1.96 -13.61
CA PHE A 9 23.85 2.84 -12.92
C PHE A 9 23.10 2.11 -11.79
N MET A 10 22.58 0.91 -12.05
CA MET A 10 21.86 0.12 -11.05
C MET A 10 22.78 -0.38 -9.93
N LYS A 11 24.03 -0.73 -10.24
CA LYS A 11 25.04 -1.11 -9.25
C LYS A 11 25.37 0.05 -8.30
N LYS A 12 25.46 1.29 -8.79
CA LYS A 12 25.62 2.50 -7.95
C LYS A 12 24.47 2.67 -6.94
N GLN A 13 23.28 2.14 -7.24
CA GLN A 13 22.13 2.12 -6.35
C GLN A 13 22.05 0.87 -5.47
N ARG A 14 23.13 0.09 -5.38
CA ARG A 14 23.25 -1.11 -4.54
C ARG A 14 22.21 -2.18 -4.85
N ARG A 15 21.81 -2.32 -6.12
CA ARG A 15 20.90 -3.40 -6.57
C ARG A 15 21.67 -4.72 -6.69
N SER A 16 21.01 -5.84 -6.40
CA SER A 16 21.60 -7.17 -6.54
C SER A 16 21.75 -7.55 -8.01
N GLN A 17 22.66 -8.49 -8.31
CA GLN A 17 22.90 -8.97 -9.68
C GLN A 17 21.60 -9.46 -10.34
N GLY A 18 20.88 -10.36 -9.69
CA GLY A 18 19.60 -10.85 -10.23
C GLY A 18 18.54 -9.76 -10.41
N THR A 19 18.55 -8.69 -9.60
CA THR A 19 17.64 -7.54 -9.85
C THR A 19 18.05 -6.79 -11.11
N MET A 20 19.34 -6.62 -11.34
CA MET A 20 19.86 -5.96 -12.54
C MET A 20 19.56 -6.79 -13.79
N ASP A 21 19.77 -8.11 -13.75
CA ASP A 21 19.48 -9.03 -14.86
C ASP A 21 18.00 -8.95 -15.26
N ASN A 22 17.09 -9.17 -14.30
CA ASN A 22 15.65 -9.02 -14.54
C ASN A 22 15.28 -7.63 -15.09
N CYS A 23 15.93 -6.58 -14.60
CA CYS A 23 15.63 -5.22 -15.05
C CYS A 23 16.07 -4.99 -16.49
N VAL A 24 17.19 -5.58 -16.91
CA VAL A 24 17.65 -5.57 -18.30
C VAL A 24 16.67 -6.35 -19.16
N ASP A 25 16.35 -7.60 -18.80
CA ASP A 25 15.45 -8.46 -19.57
C ASP A 25 14.09 -7.80 -19.81
N PHE A 26 13.49 -7.22 -18.76
CA PHE A 26 12.20 -6.54 -18.89
C PHE A 26 12.27 -5.26 -19.73
N THR A 27 13.43 -4.59 -19.77
CA THR A 27 13.63 -3.39 -20.60
C THR A 27 13.86 -3.79 -22.06
N GLN A 28 14.64 -4.85 -22.30
CA GLN A 28 14.87 -5.41 -23.63
C GLN A 28 13.57 -5.93 -24.25
N ALA A 29 12.70 -6.58 -23.47
CA ALA A 29 11.39 -6.99 -23.96
C ALA A 29 10.53 -5.81 -24.48
N PHE A 30 10.66 -4.63 -23.88
CA PHE A 30 9.99 -3.43 -24.38
C PHE A 30 10.67 -2.91 -25.66
N GLU A 31 12.01 -2.91 -25.70
CA GLU A 31 12.78 -2.54 -26.89
C GLU A 31 12.48 -3.45 -28.09
N GLU A 32 12.43 -4.76 -27.89
CA GLU A 32 12.03 -5.74 -28.89
C GLU A 32 10.61 -5.47 -29.40
N PHE A 33 9.68 -5.18 -28.49
CA PHE A 33 8.31 -4.82 -28.87
C PHE A 33 8.27 -3.57 -29.76
N LEU A 34 9.02 -2.51 -29.42
CA LEU A 34 9.13 -1.32 -30.26
C LEU A 34 9.71 -1.66 -31.64
N ASN A 35 10.73 -2.52 -31.67
CA ASN A 35 11.37 -2.95 -32.90
C ASN A 35 10.44 -3.72 -33.84
N THR A 36 9.57 -4.56 -33.27
CA THR A 36 8.64 -5.38 -34.06
C THR A 36 7.37 -4.62 -34.45
N ASN A 37 6.88 -3.69 -33.62
CA ASN A 37 5.52 -3.13 -33.77
C ASN A 37 5.48 -1.65 -34.16
N PHE A 38 6.63 -0.95 -34.14
CA PHE A 38 6.70 0.50 -34.36
C PHE A 38 7.94 0.88 -35.18
N ASP A 39 8.15 0.27 -36.35
CA ASP A 39 9.19 0.66 -37.33
C ASP A 39 10.61 0.86 -36.74
N ARG A 40 10.99 0.06 -35.73
CA ARG A 40 12.32 0.15 -35.09
C ARG A 40 12.60 1.48 -34.41
N ILE A 41 11.58 2.04 -33.74
CA ILE A 41 11.78 3.18 -32.84
C ILE A 41 12.82 2.85 -31.77
N ASP A 42 13.84 3.70 -31.67
CA ASP A 42 14.84 3.69 -30.62
C ASP A 42 14.15 3.81 -29.24
N LEU A 43 14.51 2.92 -28.32
CA LEU A 43 14.00 2.90 -26.95
C LEU A 43 14.09 4.29 -26.27
N ASN A 44 15.16 5.06 -26.51
CA ASN A 44 15.34 6.39 -25.93
C ASN A 44 14.35 7.44 -26.48
N LYS A 45 13.80 7.19 -27.66
CA LYS A 45 12.82 8.06 -28.35
C LYS A 45 11.37 7.64 -28.10
N ALA A 46 11.13 6.56 -27.37
CA ALA A 46 9.77 6.09 -27.15
C ALA A 46 8.92 7.11 -26.37
N GLN A 47 7.63 7.11 -26.68
CA GLN A 47 6.62 8.01 -26.14
C GLN A 47 5.57 7.23 -25.33
N PRO A 48 4.75 7.94 -24.52
CA PRO A 48 3.68 7.32 -23.72
C PRO A 48 2.80 6.34 -24.50
N GLU A 49 2.39 6.70 -25.73
CA GLU A 49 1.55 5.83 -26.57
C GLU A 49 2.20 4.47 -26.85
N HIS A 50 3.52 4.41 -27.02
CA HIS A 50 4.21 3.13 -27.25
C HIS A 50 4.22 2.26 -26.00
N LEU A 51 4.36 2.88 -24.81
CA LEU A 51 4.26 2.14 -23.55
C LEU A 51 2.84 1.61 -23.36
N ASP A 52 1.81 2.39 -23.70
CA ASP A 52 0.43 1.92 -23.62
C ASP A 52 0.18 0.73 -24.55
N ALA A 53 0.68 0.79 -25.79
CA ALA A 53 0.60 -0.32 -26.72
C ALA A 53 1.32 -1.57 -26.20
N PHE A 54 2.52 -1.41 -25.63
CA PHE A 54 3.26 -2.52 -25.01
C PHE A 54 2.51 -3.13 -23.83
N LEU A 55 1.86 -2.30 -23.02
CA LEU A 55 1.07 -2.76 -21.89
C LEU A 55 -0.18 -3.53 -22.33
N GLU A 56 -0.81 -3.13 -23.42
CA GLU A 56 -1.97 -3.85 -23.96
C GLU A 56 -1.56 -5.20 -24.53
N TRP A 57 -0.54 -5.21 -25.37
CA TRP A 57 0.04 -6.43 -25.93
C TRP A 57 0.54 -7.39 -24.82
N GLY A 58 1.32 -6.87 -23.88
CA GLY A 58 1.98 -7.64 -22.83
C GLY A 58 1.01 -8.26 -21.81
N LYS A 59 -0.21 -7.70 -21.62
CA LYS A 59 -1.24 -8.33 -20.75
C LYS A 59 -1.60 -9.74 -21.17
N THR A 60 -1.54 -10.03 -22.48
CA THR A 60 -1.87 -11.36 -23.03
C THR A 60 -0.67 -12.31 -23.04
N LYS A 61 0.55 -11.78 -22.88
CA LYS A 61 1.80 -12.53 -23.01
C LYS A 61 2.48 -12.79 -21.67
N PHE A 62 2.32 -11.91 -20.69
CA PHE A 62 3.07 -11.95 -19.44
C PHE A 62 2.16 -11.98 -18.20
N GLY A 63 2.60 -12.68 -17.16
CA GLY A 63 1.84 -12.79 -15.90
C GLY A 63 1.72 -11.48 -15.11
N SER A 64 2.70 -10.57 -15.20
CA SER A 64 2.59 -9.25 -14.58
C SER A 64 3.39 -8.16 -15.28
N MET A 65 2.69 -7.13 -15.78
CA MET A 65 3.31 -5.92 -16.33
C MET A 65 3.94 -5.00 -15.28
N ASN A 66 3.77 -5.28 -13.97
CA ASN A 66 4.30 -4.39 -12.95
C ASN A 66 5.83 -4.37 -12.97
N SER A 67 6.48 -5.53 -13.07
CA SER A 67 7.95 -5.62 -13.10
C SER A 67 8.53 -4.90 -14.32
N TYR A 68 7.87 -5.02 -15.47
CA TYR A 68 8.19 -4.27 -16.69
C TYR A 68 8.09 -2.77 -16.48
N LEU A 69 6.95 -2.27 -15.96
CA LEU A 69 6.78 -0.84 -15.69
C LEU A 69 7.85 -0.29 -14.73
N TRP A 70 8.26 -1.09 -13.74
CA TRP A 70 9.34 -0.69 -12.84
C TRP A 70 10.68 -0.64 -13.58
N ALA A 71 11.03 -1.68 -14.34
CA ALA A 71 12.27 -1.73 -15.10
C ALA A 71 12.38 -0.58 -16.12
N ILE A 72 11.31 -0.34 -16.88
CA ILE A 72 11.20 0.76 -17.85
C ILE A 72 11.37 2.12 -17.15
N SER A 73 10.75 2.30 -15.98
CA SER A 73 10.95 3.51 -15.16
C SER A 73 12.40 3.68 -14.72
N ARG A 74 13.08 2.60 -14.28
CA ARG A 74 14.51 2.64 -13.93
C ARG A 74 15.37 3.02 -15.14
N TYR A 75 15.08 2.46 -16.31
CA TYR A 75 15.82 2.76 -17.53
C TYR A 75 15.69 4.24 -17.93
N TYR A 76 14.47 4.79 -17.92
CA TYR A 76 14.28 6.21 -18.24
C TYR A 76 14.78 7.17 -17.16
N GLU A 77 14.96 6.71 -15.92
CA GLU A 77 15.74 7.44 -14.94
C GLU A 77 17.23 7.51 -15.31
N PHE A 78 17.79 6.41 -15.81
CA PHE A 78 19.18 6.34 -16.28
C PHE A 78 19.43 7.25 -17.49
N THR A 79 18.52 7.26 -18.46
CA THR A 79 18.67 8.06 -19.70
C THR A 79 18.23 9.51 -19.56
N GLY A 80 17.69 9.89 -18.40
CA GLY A 80 17.21 11.26 -18.14
C GLY A 80 15.86 11.61 -18.77
N ASN A 81 15.15 10.64 -19.37
CA ASN A 81 13.81 10.86 -19.93
C ASN A 81 12.75 10.90 -18.80
N ASN A 82 12.59 12.08 -18.20
CA ASN A 82 11.68 12.29 -17.08
C ASN A 82 10.20 12.07 -17.44
N THR A 83 9.80 12.29 -18.69
CA THR A 83 8.43 12.09 -19.16
C THR A 83 8.06 10.62 -19.08
N MET A 84 8.84 9.74 -19.74
CA MET A 84 8.59 8.31 -19.72
C MET A 84 8.75 7.70 -18.32
N ARG A 85 9.74 8.16 -17.54
CA ARG A 85 9.91 7.74 -16.15
C ARG A 85 8.67 8.01 -15.31
N ARG A 86 8.13 9.25 -15.37
CA ARG A 86 6.93 9.64 -14.63
C ARG A 86 5.71 8.86 -15.09
N TYR A 87 5.54 8.70 -16.40
CA TYR A 87 4.42 7.97 -16.99
C TYR A 87 4.40 6.49 -16.57
N ALA A 88 5.52 5.78 -16.69
CA ALA A 88 5.64 4.39 -16.26
C ALA A 88 5.36 4.21 -14.76
N ASN A 89 5.87 5.11 -13.92
CA ASN A 89 5.58 5.11 -12.48
C ASN A 89 4.09 5.38 -12.19
N GLN A 90 3.47 6.32 -12.89
CA GLN A 90 2.06 6.64 -12.73
C GLN A 90 1.18 5.43 -13.04
N ILE A 91 1.39 4.76 -14.17
CA ILE A 91 0.62 3.57 -14.54
C ILE A 91 0.84 2.45 -13.52
N ARG A 92 2.09 2.20 -13.11
CA ARG A 92 2.40 1.19 -12.10
C ARG A 92 1.67 1.48 -10.79
N ASN A 93 1.69 2.73 -10.33
CA ASN A 93 1.01 3.15 -9.11
C ASN A 93 -0.51 2.99 -9.25
N GLN A 94 -1.12 3.44 -10.35
CA GLN A 94 -2.55 3.24 -10.61
C GLN A 94 -2.94 1.75 -10.60
N LYS A 95 -2.12 0.87 -11.19
CA LYS A 95 -2.35 -0.58 -11.16
C LYS A 95 -2.21 -1.16 -9.75
N ILE A 96 -1.22 -0.70 -8.97
CA ILE A 96 -1.06 -1.08 -7.57
C ILE A 96 -2.27 -0.64 -6.74
N GLU A 97 -2.71 0.61 -6.89
CA GLU A 97 -3.90 1.13 -6.21
C GLU A 97 -5.17 0.35 -6.59
N LYS A 98 -5.41 0.09 -7.88
CA LYS A 98 -6.55 -0.74 -8.31
C LYS A 98 -6.52 -2.15 -7.72
N ARG A 99 -5.33 -2.75 -7.58
CA ARG A 99 -5.18 -4.04 -6.89
C ARG A 99 -5.43 -3.92 -5.39
N ARG A 100 -4.97 -2.83 -4.75
CA ARG A 100 -5.21 -2.55 -3.32
C ARG A 100 -6.71 -2.40 -3.03
N LEU A 101 -7.45 -1.71 -3.89
CA LEU A 101 -8.92 -1.59 -3.79
C LEU A 101 -9.65 -2.94 -3.88
N LYS A 102 -9.06 -3.94 -4.55
CA LYS A 102 -9.62 -5.29 -4.68
C LYS A 102 -9.11 -6.26 -3.60
N ARG A 103 -8.19 -5.84 -2.72
CA ARG A 103 -7.73 -6.73 -1.64
C ARG A 103 -8.88 -6.92 -0.65
N PRO A 104 -9.12 -8.16 -0.20
CA PRO A 104 -10.03 -8.38 0.91
C PRO A 104 -9.56 -7.54 2.10
N SER A 105 -10.51 -6.90 2.78
CA SER A 105 -10.27 -6.18 4.03
C SER A 105 -9.66 -7.12 5.06
N ILE A 106 -8.85 -6.56 5.97
CA ILE A 106 -8.19 -7.32 7.04
C ILE A 106 -9.27 -8.03 7.87
N LEU A 107 -9.09 -9.34 8.08
CA LEU A 107 -9.98 -10.13 8.94
C LEU A 107 -9.82 -9.68 10.39
N LEU A 108 -10.90 -9.68 11.18
CA LEU A 108 -10.83 -9.22 12.56
C LEU A 108 -9.81 -10.02 13.40
N LYS A 109 -9.68 -11.33 13.13
CA LYS A 109 -8.68 -12.21 13.77
C LYS A 109 -7.22 -11.86 13.46
N GLU A 110 -6.95 -11.06 12.43
CA GLU A 110 -5.59 -10.62 12.08
C GLU A 110 -5.20 -9.31 12.78
N VAL A 111 -6.16 -8.66 13.45
CA VAL A 111 -5.93 -7.43 14.23
C VAL A 111 -5.54 -7.81 15.66
N GLU A 112 -4.35 -7.37 16.09
CA GLU A 112 -3.79 -7.71 17.40
C GLU A 112 -4.67 -7.16 18.54
N GLY A 113 -4.86 -7.97 19.59
CA GLY A 113 -5.59 -7.57 20.79
C GLY A 113 -7.13 -7.59 20.69
N ILE A 114 -7.72 -8.04 19.56
CA ILE A 114 -9.14 -8.35 19.53
C ILE A 114 -9.35 -9.75 20.11
N LYS A 115 -10.21 -9.86 21.13
CA LYS A 115 -10.52 -11.16 21.75
C LYS A 115 -11.31 -12.05 20.79
N SER A 116 -10.99 -13.35 20.80
CA SER A 116 -11.66 -14.37 19.97
C SER A 116 -13.16 -14.47 20.24
N GLU A 117 -13.61 -14.20 21.47
CA GLU A 117 -15.03 -14.15 21.83
C GLU A 117 -15.80 -13.10 21.01
N TYR A 118 -15.24 -11.88 20.90
CA TYR A 118 -15.87 -10.79 20.15
C TYR A 118 -15.84 -11.06 18.64
N ILE A 119 -14.75 -11.66 18.15
CA ILE A 119 -14.64 -12.09 16.74
C ILE A 119 -15.75 -13.10 16.42
N GLY A 120 -15.88 -14.15 17.23
CA GLY A 120 -16.89 -15.18 17.02
C GLY A 120 -18.32 -14.64 17.08
N THR A 121 -18.60 -13.68 17.97
CA THR A 121 -19.92 -13.02 18.04
C THR A 121 -20.21 -12.18 16.79
N LEU A 122 -19.25 -11.37 16.34
CA LEU A 122 -19.40 -10.56 15.13
C LEU A 122 -19.52 -11.43 13.86
N GLU A 123 -18.78 -12.54 13.78
CA GLU A 123 -18.84 -13.47 12.65
C GLU A 123 -20.23 -14.12 12.52
N LYS A 124 -20.91 -14.41 13.64
CA LYS A 124 -22.28 -14.97 13.63
C LYS A 124 -23.31 -14.05 12.97
N ILE A 125 -23.09 -12.74 13.02
CA ILE A 125 -23.94 -11.73 12.35
C ILE A 125 -23.38 -11.28 11.01
N GLY A 126 -22.40 -12.01 10.46
CA GLY A 126 -21.84 -11.77 9.12
C GLY A 126 -20.71 -10.73 9.07
N ILE A 127 -20.19 -10.29 10.22
CA ILE A 127 -19.09 -9.32 10.33
C ILE A 127 -17.79 -10.05 10.65
N SER A 128 -17.02 -10.36 9.61
CA SER A 128 -15.75 -11.11 9.70
C SER A 128 -14.50 -10.25 9.49
N ASN A 129 -14.67 -9.05 8.94
CA ASN A 129 -13.58 -8.19 8.52
C ASN A 129 -13.82 -6.72 8.85
N THR A 130 -12.73 -5.96 8.77
CA THR A 130 -12.67 -4.53 9.14
C THR A 130 -13.62 -3.65 8.31
N ALA A 131 -13.77 -3.91 7.01
CA ALA A 131 -14.69 -3.13 6.18
C ALA A 131 -16.16 -3.34 6.57
N GLN A 132 -16.56 -4.58 6.83
CA GLN A 132 -17.90 -4.90 7.33
C GLN A 132 -18.16 -4.23 8.68
N LEU A 133 -17.17 -4.26 9.57
CA LEU A 133 -17.29 -3.63 10.89
C LEU A 133 -17.39 -2.10 10.79
N ILE A 134 -16.64 -1.44 9.90
CA ILE A 134 -16.78 0.01 9.65
C ILE A 134 -18.19 0.34 9.15
N ILE A 135 -18.76 -0.48 8.26
CA ILE A 135 -20.11 -0.26 7.73
C ILE A 135 -21.15 -0.38 8.86
N ALA A 136 -21.06 -1.44 9.68
CA ALA A 136 -21.98 -1.67 10.79
C ALA A 136 -21.83 -0.61 11.91
N GLY A 137 -20.59 -0.21 12.22
CA GLY A 137 -20.26 0.71 13.32
C GLY A 137 -20.01 2.16 12.90
N LYS A 138 -20.48 2.56 11.72
CA LYS A 138 -20.16 3.85 11.10
C LYS A 138 -20.46 5.07 11.98
N THR A 139 -21.60 5.05 12.67
CA THR A 139 -22.13 6.18 13.45
C THR A 139 -22.25 5.80 14.92
N HIS A 140 -22.40 6.79 15.81
CA HIS A 140 -22.64 6.52 17.23
C HIS A 140 -23.87 5.62 17.44
N ASN A 141 -24.99 5.93 16.79
CA ASN A 141 -26.23 5.14 16.90
C ASN A 141 -26.06 3.72 16.35
N SER A 142 -25.30 3.54 15.26
CA SER A 142 -25.07 2.20 14.71
C SER A 142 -24.14 1.38 15.60
N ARG A 143 -23.19 2.00 16.30
CA ARG A 143 -22.39 1.33 17.34
C ARG A 143 -23.22 0.93 18.56
N LEU A 144 -24.16 1.78 19.00
CA LEU A 144 -25.11 1.43 20.06
C LEU A 144 -25.98 0.24 19.65
N ALA A 145 -26.52 0.26 18.44
CA ALA A 145 -27.31 -0.84 17.90
C ALA A 145 -26.51 -2.15 17.83
N LEU A 146 -25.26 -2.08 17.32
CA LEU A 146 -24.36 -3.23 17.24
C LEU A 146 -24.02 -3.79 18.63
N SER A 147 -23.80 -2.92 19.61
CA SER A 147 -23.60 -3.31 21.01
C SER A 147 -24.82 -4.05 21.57
N GLY A 148 -26.03 -3.54 21.33
CA GLY A 148 -27.28 -4.19 21.74
C GLY A 148 -27.53 -5.55 21.07
N GLU A 149 -27.25 -5.66 19.77
CA GLU A 149 -27.43 -6.89 18.98
C GLU A 149 -26.44 -7.99 19.40
N THR A 150 -25.19 -7.61 19.65
CA THR A 150 -24.10 -8.57 19.93
C THR A 150 -23.90 -8.84 21.42
N GLY A 151 -24.40 -7.98 22.30
CA GLY A 151 -24.07 -7.97 23.72
C GLY A 151 -22.62 -7.55 24.02
N ILE A 152 -21.85 -7.12 23.02
CA ILE A 152 -20.49 -6.60 23.22
C ILE A 152 -20.60 -5.20 23.83
N PRO A 153 -19.85 -4.89 24.90
CA PRO A 153 -19.86 -3.56 25.51
C PRO A 153 -19.60 -2.44 24.49
N PHE A 154 -20.30 -1.31 24.65
CA PHE A 154 -20.24 -0.20 23.70
C PHE A 154 -18.82 0.35 23.51
N ASP A 155 -18.10 0.52 24.61
CA ASP A 155 -16.69 0.95 24.63
C ASP A 155 -15.78 -0.01 23.85
N VAL A 156 -16.04 -1.32 23.96
CA VAL A 156 -15.33 -2.32 23.16
C VAL A 156 -15.66 -2.14 21.68
N ILE A 157 -16.94 -1.98 21.30
CA ILE A 157 -17.32 -1.72 19.90
C ILE A 157 -16.63 -0.46 19.36
N GLU A 158 -16.52 0.62 20.15
CA GLU A 158 -15.80 1.83 19.73
C GLU A 158 -14.32 1.53 19.42
N VAL A 159 -13.65 0.77 20.28
CA VAL A 159 -12.26 0.35 20.06
C VAL A 159 -12.14 -0.51 18.80
N LEU A 160 -13.02 -1.49 18.60
CA LEU A 160 -12.99 -2.37 17.43
C LEU A 160 -13.19 -1.58 16.13
N VAL A 161 -14.11 -0.61 16.12
CA VAL A 161 -14.35 0.25 14.94
C VAL A 161 -13.16 1.17 14.66
N ARG A 162 -12.53 1.76 15.69
CA ARG A 162 -11.30 2.57 15.53
C ARG A 162 -10.16 1.75 14.95
N LEU A 163 -9.91 0.55 15.47
CA LEU A 163 -8.92 -0.37 14.91
C LEU A 163 -9.24 -0.74 13.46
N ALA A 164 -10.51 -0.99 13.14
CA ALA A 164 -10.94 -1.28 11.78
C ALA A 164 -10.72 -0.07 10.85
N ASP A 165 -11.00 1.15 11.30
CA ASP A 165 -10.78 2.38 10.52
C ASP A 165 -9.28 2.59 10.23
N LEU A 166 -8.40 2.39 11.22
CA LEU A 166 -6.96 2.45 11.04
C LEU A 166 -6.43 1.43 10.01
N CYS A 167 -7.08 0.27 9.86
CA CYS A 167 -6.72 -0.74 8.85
C CYS A 167 -6.88 -0.25 7.40
N ARG A 168 -7.55 0.91 7.19
CA ARG A 168 -7.70 1.52 5.85
C ARG A 168 -6.41 2.14 5.32
N ILE A 169 -5.43 2.40 6.17
CA ILE A 169 -4.11 2.86 5.73
C ILE A 169 -3.44 1.74 4.93
N SER A 170 -3.11 2.02 3.68
CA SER A 170 -2.50 1.03 2.77
C SER A 170 -1.28 0.33 3.38
N ASP A 171 -1.19 -0.98 3.20
CA ASP A 171 -0.08 -1.85 3.65
C ASP A 171 0.24 -1.78 5.16
N ILE A 172 -0.69 -1.30 5.99
CA ILE A 172 -0.64 -1.49 7.44
C ILE A 172 -1.21 -2.86 7.81
N LYS A 173 -0.59 -3.53 8.79
CA LYS A 173 -1.02 -4.85 9.29
C LYS A 173 -1.52 -4.73 10.73
N GLY A 174 -2.30 -5.69 11.19
CA GLY A 174 -2.96 -5.67 12.51
C GLY A 174 -2.07 -5.30 13.69
N LYS A 175 -0.84 -5.84 13.80
CA LYS A 175 0.09 -5.45 14.88
C LYS A 175 0.48 -3.98 14.87
N ARG A 176 0.60 -3.38 13.68
CA ARG A 176 0.91 -1.95 13.53
C ARG A 176 -0.28 -1.08 13.82
N VAL A 177 -1.47 -1.54 13.45
CA VAL A 177 -2.73 -0.89 13.79
C VAL A 177 -2.88 -0.79 15.31
N ARG A 178 -2.66 -1.91 16.01
CA ARG A 178 -2.63 -1.93 17.48
C ARG A 178 -1.60 -0.95 18.05
N LEU A 179 -0.36 -0.99 17.55
CA LEU A 179 0.67 -0.08 18.01
C LEU A 179 0.30 1.40 17.81
N LEU A 180 -0.29 1.77 16.67
CA LEU A 180 -0.78 3.14 16.45
C LEU A 180 -1.87 3.52 17.45
N PHE A 181 -2.86 2.64 17.62
CA PHE A 181 -3.95 2.83 18.55
C PHE A 181 -3.45 3.06 19.97
N ASP A 182 -2.56 2.18 20.47
CA ASP A 182 -2.02 2.25 21.83
C ASP A 182 -1.06 3.44 22.01
N THR A 183 -0.52 4.00 20.93
CA THR A 183 0.25 5.26 20.96
C THR A 183 -0.66 6.50 21.05
N GLY A 184 -1.98 6.35 20.92
CA GLY A 184 -2.94 7.45 20.92
C GLY A 184 -3.31 7.99 19.52
N PHE A 185 -2.79 7.36 18.46
CA PHE A 185 -3.16 7.63 17.08
C PHE A 185 -4.33 6.73 16.66
N ASP A 186 -5.45 6.86 17.37
CA ASP A 186 -6.61 5.97 17.29
C ASP A 186 -7.66 6.37 16.23
N THR A 187 -7.43 7.45 15.47
CA THR A 187 -8.26 7.82 14.31
C THR A 187 -7.42 8.27 13.12
N ILE A 188 -8.00 8.18 11.91
CA ILE A 188 -7.36 8.64 10.68
C ILE A 188 -7.06 10.14 10.71
N GLU A 189 -7.96 10.95 11.28
CA GLU A 189 -7.79 12.40 11.41
C GLU A 189 -6.61 12.74 12.30
N LYS A 190 -6.45 12.04 13.43
CA LYS A 190 -5.31 12.24 14.33
C LYS A 190 -3.99 11.94 13.62
N ILE A 191 -3.93 10.90 12.78
CA ILE A 191 -2.73 10.57 12.00
C ILE A 191 -2.46 11.64 10.92
N ALA A 192 -3.50 12.11 10.23
CA ALA A 192 -3.37 13.03 9.10
C ALA A 192 -2.71 14.37 9.45
N VAL A 193 -2.82 14.81 10.70
CA VAL A 193 -2.29 16.09 11.19
C VAL A 193 -0.90 16.01 11.82
N GLN A 194 -0.33 14.81 11.98
CA GLN A 194 0.97 14.66 12.65
C GLN A 194 2.16 15.08 11.78
N ASP A 195 3.23 15.54 12.45
CA ASP A 195 4.55 15.49 11.86
C ASP A 195 5.06 14.04 11.83
N PRO A 196 5.51 13.51 10.66
CA PRO A 196 5.93 12.11 10.55
C PRO A 196 7.13 11.72 11.42
N LYS A 197 8.01 12.67 11.79
CA LYS A 197 9.17 12.41 12.64
C LYS A 197 8.73 12.33 14.10
N GLU A 198 7.94 13.29 14.56
CA GLU A 198 7.39 13.28 15.92
C GLU A 198 6.51 12.05 16.18
N MET A 199 5.62 11.72 15.25
CA MET A 199 4.79 10.52 15.29
C MET A 199 5.64 9.26 15.46
N ARG A 200 6.74 9.16 14.69
CA ARG A 200 7.65 8.01 14.76
C ARG A 200 8.29 7.89 16.14
N ASP A 201 8.76 9.00 16.70
CA ASP A 201 9.48 9.00 17.97
C ASP A 201 8.53 8.60 19.12
N GLN A 202 7.28 9.06 19.11
CA GLN A 202 6.24 8.61 20.05
C GLN A 202 5.96 7.11 19.93
N ILE A 203 5.80 6.58 18.71
CA ILE A 203 5.59 5.15 18.48
C ILE A 203 6.77 4.31 18.98
N ILE A 204 8.01 4.80 18.80
CA ILE A 204 9.21 4.10 19.28
C ILE A 204 9.20 4.01 20.80
N ASN A 205 8.86 5.11 21.49
CA ASN A 205 8.82 5.14 22.94
C ASN A 205 7.81 4.14 23.50
N ILE A 206 6.59 4.12 22.96
CA ILE A 206 5.57 3.14 23.35
C ILE A 206 6.02 1.72 23.04
N ASN A 207 6.55 1.46 21.84
CA ASN A 207 6.96 0.10 21.46
C ASN A 207 8.18 -0.42 22.24
N ARG A 208 8.99 0.45 22.85
CA ARG A 208 10.09 0.02 23.75
C ARG A 208 9.56 -0.55 25.06
N VAL A 209 8.42 -0.02 25.54
CA VAL A 209 7.77 -0.47 26.77
C VAL A 209 6.89 -1.68 26.47
N GLU A 210 5.95 -1.54 25.54
CA GLU A 210 4.90 -2.52 25.26
C GLU A 210 5.35 -3.68 24.36
N LYS A 211 6.45 -3.50 23.60
CA LYS A 211 7.05 -4.53 22.71
C LYS A 211 6.07 -5.17 21.73
N ILE A 212 5.07 -4.42 21.26
CA ILE A 212 4.01 -4.88 20.34
C ILE A 212 4.58 -5.37 19.00
N THR A 213 5.57 -4.67 18.45
CA THR A 213 6.25 -5.04 17.20
C THR A 213 7.74 -5.30 17.39
N THR A 214 8.26 -6.30 16.69
CA THR A 214 9.70 -6.64 16.74
C THR A 214 10.60 -5.57 16.13
N ARG A 215 10.11 -4.84 15.12
CA ARG A 215 10.83 -3.72 14.50
C ARG A 215 10.06 -2.42 14.67
N HIS A 216 10.79 -1.34 14.90
CA HIS A 216 10.24 0.01 14.86
C HIS A 216 9.89 0.44 13.43
N PRO A 217 8.90 1.35 13.25
CA PRO A 217 8.66 1.96 11.97
C PRO A 217 9.82 2.85 11.53
N THR A 218 10.07 2.85 10.22
CA THR A 218 11.00 3.79 9.57
C THR A 218 10.32 5.14 9.34
N LEU A 219 11.10 6.20 9.14
CA LEU A 219 10.56 7.51 8.78
C LEU A 219 9.79 7.48 7.45
N THR A 220 10.22 6.63 6.51
CA THR A 220 9.50 6.43 5.24
C THR A 220 8.11 5.83 5.48
N GLU A 221 7.98 4.91 6.42
CA GLU A 221 6.69 4.31 6.77
C GLU A 221 5.75 5.32 7.43
N THR A 222 6.21 6.11 8.41
CA THR A 222 5.36 7.11 9.06
C THR A 222 4.97 8.24 8.11
N LYS A 223 5.89 8.71 7.25
CA LYS A 223 5.57 9.65 6.16
C LYS A 223 4.48 9.10 5.26
N PHE A 224 4.59 7.82 4.89
CA PHE A 224 3.58 7.17 4.06
C PHE A 224 2.22 7.10 4.76
N TRP A 225 2.16 6.73 6.04
CA TRP A 225 0.91 6.66 6.79
C TRP A 225 0.21 8.02 6.91
N VAL A 226 0.93 9.09 7.25
CA VAL A 226 0.40 10.45 7.32
C VAL A 226 -0.14 10.89 5.95
N GLU A 227 0.61 10.68 4.87
CA GLU A 227 0.19 11.07 3.52
C GLU A 227 -0.99 10.25 2.98
N GLN A 228 -1.14 9.00 3.43
CA GLN A 228 -2.33 8.20 3.12
C GLN A 228 -3.54 8.69 3.93
N ALA A 229 -3.37 8.94 5.23
CA ALA A 229 -4.44 9.40 6.10
C ALA A 229 -5.07 10.71 5.59
N LYS A 230 -4.26 11.66 5.11
CA LYS A 230 -4.73 12.92 4.49
C LYS A 230 -5.62 12.72 3.25
N LYS A 231 -5.53 11.57 2.58
CA LYS A 231 -6.25 11.27 1.33
C LYS A 231 -7.46 10.36 1.55
N LEU A 232 -7.60 9.78 2.74
CA LEU A 232 -8.71 8.89 3.05
C LEU A 232 -9.97 9.71 3.32
N PRO A 233 -11.13 9.32 2.75
CA PRO A 233 -12.40 9.97 3.08
C PRO A 233 -12.79 9.68 4.53
N LYS A 234 -13.55 10.57 5.16
CA LYS A 234 -14.15 10.28 6.46
C LYS A 234 -15.23 9.21 6.30
N LEU A 235 -15.01 8.03 6.88
CA LEU A 235 -16.00 6.94 6.87
C LEU A 235 -16.67 6.77 8.21
N VAL A 236 -15.93 6.87 9.32
CA VAL A 236 -16.47 6.75 10.67
C VAL A 236 -16.76 8.12 11.25
N GLU A 237 -17.86 8.22 11.98
CA GLU A 237 -18.25 9.39 12.76
C GLU A 237 -17.86 9.14 14.22
N TYR A 238 -16.83 9.85 14.65
CA TYR A 238 -16.34 9.93 16.03
C TYR A 238 -16.90 11.15 16.73
#